data_AF-A0A6N6T822-F1
#
_entry.id   AF-A0A6N6T822-F1
#
_cell.length_a   1.000
_cell.length_b   1.000
_cell.length_c   1.000
_cell.angle_alpha   90.00
_cell.angle_beta   90.00
_cell.angle_gamma   90.00
#
_symmetry.space_group_name_H-M   'P 1'
#
loop_
_entity.id
_entity.type
_entity.pdbx_description
1 polymer ?
#
loop_
_entity_poly.entity_id
_entity_poly.type
_entity_poly.pdbx_seq_one_letter_code
_entity_poly.pdbx_strand_id
1 'polypeptide(L)'
;MTIHLYFSLIPEALIASNLGPEQFGQYYATGHKYKSKGQAIFFEVDPAFRHDFFNLDEGLSRCAPHPDGTPKNSVYISVYRVLEHIPVSALGKLYLSTAYGHTLGLEKGAIKPREAPGLHMYQDLVPVNSLVVSTQDPVTFYQSVTSQPAKFIRFPGLCFVELGLGALATDPENGPVGDLPYSFMHHLREALLELNPESKESKLVNRVHSLEFPYRMIKSGFYIGNGPDLAFYPMPSHEALRREHNQWWRSANL
;
A
#
# COMPACT_ATOMS: atom_id res chain seq x y z
N MET A 1 19.26 15.61 16.40
CA MET A 1 18.43 14.44 16.04
C MET A 1 17.86 14.67 14.66
N THR A 2 17.77 13.62 13.85
CA THR A 2 17.18 13.67 12.50
C THR A 2 15.66 13.69 12.62
N ILE A 3 14.97 14.50 11.81
CA ILE A 3 13.52 14.44 11.65
C ILE A 3 13.24 13.67 10.37
N HIS A 4 12.42 12.64 10.47
CA HIS A 4 11.89 11.86 9.37
C HIS A 4 10.47 12.32 9.05
N LEU A 5 10.10 12.22 7.77
CA LEU A 5 8.75 12.47 7.30
C LEU A 5 8.21 11.17 6.71
N TYR A 6 7.01 10.77 7.16
CA TYR A 6 6.37 9.54 6.75
C TYR A 6 4.98 9.81 6.19
N PHE A 7 4.67 9.18 5.05
CA PHE A 7 3.33 9.15 4.48
C PHE A 7 2.70 7.78 4.77
N SER A 8 1.82 7.71 5.76
CA SER A 8 1.06 6.52 6.13
C SER A 8 -0.12 6.30 5.18
N LEU A 9 -0.38 5.03 4.84
CA LEU A 9 -1.53 4.60 4.05
C LEU A 9 -2.68 4.04 4.92
N ILE A 10 -2.37 3.55 6.12
CA ILE A 10 -3.34 2.90 7.01
C ILE A 10 -3.20 3.47 8.43
N PRO A 11 -4.01 4.48 8.80
CA PRO A 11 -4.80 5.34 7.92
C PRO A 11 -3.93 6.32 7.12
N GLU A 12 -4.53 7.02 6.16
CA GLU A 12 -3.87 8.07 5.39
C GLU A 12 -3.38 9.21 6.31
N ALA A 13 -2.07 9.49 6.35
CA ALA A 13 -1.53 10.60 7.14
C ALA A 13 -0.12 11.02 6.72
N LEU A 14 0.20 12.31 6.90
CA LEU A 14 1.55 12.86 6.81
C LEU A 14 2.08 13.14 8.21
N ILE A 15 3.19 12.51 8.58
CA ILE A 15 3.66 12.44 9.97
C ILE A 15 5.14 12.77 10.02
N ALA A 16 5.54 13.70 10.91
CA ALA A 16 6.93 13.91 11.28
C ALA A 16 7.30 13.08 12.52
N SER A 17 8.50 12.51 12.56
CA SER A 17 8.98 11.70 13.68
C SER A 17 10.49 11.85 13.91
N ASN A 18 10.95 11.69 15.15
CA ASN A 18 12.37 11.50 15.43
C ASN A 18 12.79 10.02 15.38
N LEU A 19 11.84 9.10 15.16
CA LEU A 19 12.12 7.67 15.05
C LEU A 19 12.51 7.33 13.61
N GLY A 20 13.56 6.52 13.47
CA GLY A 20 13.88 5.87 12.20
C GLY A 20 12.77 4.88 11.80
N PRO A 21 12.75 4.42 10.54
CA PRO A 21 11.59 3.74 9.96
C PRO A 21 11.23 2.43 10.68
N GLU A 22 12.20 1.63 11.13
CA GLU A 22 11.91 0.41 11.89
C GLU A 22 11.26 0.70 13.25
N GLN A 23 11.79 1.69 13.97
CA GLN A 23 11.25 2.12 15.26
C GLN A 23 9.88 2.77 15.10
N PHE A 24 9.69 3.58 14.04
CA PHE A 24 8.42 4.19 13.71
C PHE A 24 7.39 3.12 13.36
N GLY A 25 7.71 2.15 12.50
CA GLY A 25 6.82 1.05 12.13
C GLY A 25 6.40 0.20 13.33
N GLN A 26 7.34 -0.13 14.22
CA GLN A 26 7.04 -0.80 15.48
C GLN A 26 6.08 0.02 16.36
N TYR A 27 6.38 1.29 16.58
CA TYR A 27 5.55 2.21 17.36
C TYR A 27 4.16 2.38 16.76
N TYR A 28 4.07 2.54 15.44
CA TYR A 28 2.82 2.85 14.74
C TYR A 28 1.89 1.63 14.70
N ALA A 29 2.44 0.44 14.47
CA ALA A 29 1.69 -0.81 14.45
C ALA A 29 1.20 -1.25 15.83
N THR A 30 2.00 -1.02 16.89
CA THR A 30 1.72 -1.59 18.22
C THR A 30 1.31 -0.55 19.28
N GLY A 31 1.42 0.74 18.96
CA GLY A 31 1.15 1.83 19.87
C GLY A 31 2.14 1.92 21.03
N HIS A 32 1.97 2.94 21.86
CA HIS A 32 2.79 3.12 23.05
C HIS A 32 2.53 1.99 24.06
N LYS A 33 3.60 1.33 24.55
CA LYS A 33 3.54 0.13 25.41
C LYS A 33 2.84 -1.09 24.80
N TYR A 34 2.83 -1.23 23.47
CA TYR A 34 2.28 -2.41 22.77
C TYR A 34 0.78 -2.67 23.05
N LYS A 35 0.00 -1.59 23.22
CA LYS A 35 -1.41 -1.66 23.59
C LYS A 35 -2.37 -1.65 22.41
N SER A 36 -1.87 -1.36 21.21
CA SER A 36 -2.59 -1.47 19.95
C SER A 36 -2.02 -2.63 19.13
N LYS A 37 -2.80 -3.14 18.19
CA LYS A 37 -2.33 -4.10 17.19
C LYS A 37 -2.98 -3.75 15.86
N GLY A 38 -2.17 -3.45 14.87
CA GLY A 38 -2.60 -3.24 13.50
C GLY A 38 -1.41 -3.24 12.57
N GLN A 39 -1.63 -3.60 11.32
CA GLN A 39 -0.60 -3.42 10.30
C GLN A 39 -0.37 -1.92 10.04
N ALA A 40 0.85 -1.56 9.66
CA ALA A 40 1.16 -0.22 9.18
C ALA A 40 1.86 -0.30 7.82
N ILE A 41 1.43 0.53 6.89
CA ILE A 41 2.07 0.69 5.58
C ILE A 41 2.35 2.16 5.39
N PHE A 42 3.62 2.53 5.17
CA PHE A 42 4.00 3.93 5.05
C PHE A 42 5.24 4.13 4.18
N PHE A 43 5.31 5.26 3.48
CA PHE A 43 6.49 5.68 2.74
C PHE A 43 7.36 6.59 3.60
N GLU A 44 8.68 6.50 3.45
CA GLU A 44 9.56 7.64 3.70
C GLU A 44 9.27 8.75 2.67
N VAL A 45 9.27 9.99 3.13
CA VAL A 45 9.14 11.19 2.30
C VAL A 45 10.40 12.01 2.47
N ASP A 46 10.89 12.61 1.37
CA ASP A 46 12.00 13.55 1.41
C ASP A 46 11.77 14.62 2.50
N PRO A 47 12.64 14.75 3.52
CA PRO A 47 12.50 15.76 4.57
C PRO A 47 12.51 17.21 4.04
N ALA A 48 13.08 17.45 2.85
CA ALA A 48 13.07 18.74 2.17
C ALA A 48 11.76 19.02 1.42
N PHE A 49 10.86 18.04 1.26
CA PHE A 49 9.56 18.22 0.61
C PHE A 49 8.75 19.34 1.26
N ARG A 50 8.18 20.23 0.44
CA ARG A 50 7.28 21.30 0.84
C ARG A 50 6.14 21.43 -0.17
N HIS A 51 4.96 21.79 0.31
CA HIS A 51 3.78 21.99 -0.52
C HIS A 51 2.77 22.86 0.24
N ASP A 52 2.14 23.82 -0.45
CA ASP A 52 1.27 24.86 0.16
C ASP A 52 0.05 24.29 0.91
N PHE A 53 -0.39 23.09 0.54
CA PHE A 53 -1.48 22.39 1.23
C PHE A 53 -1.13 21.96 2.67
N PHE A 54 0.15 21.78 2.99
CA PHE A 54 0.60 21.29 4.30
C PHE A 54 1.36 22.36 5.08
N ASN A 55 1.06 22.50 6.37
CA ASN A 55 1.86 23.32 7.27
C ASN A 55 3.09 22.56 7.79
N LEU A 56 4.00 22.24 6.86
CA LEU A 56 5.15 21.37 7.09
C LEU A 56 6.16 21.97 8.06
N ASP A 57 6.52 23.24 7.91
CA ASP A 57 7.53 23.86 8.78
C ASP A 57 7.07 23.93 10.24
N GLU A 58 5.79 24.24 10.49
CA GLU A 58 5.25 24.18 11.84
C GLU A 58 5.25 22.75 12.38
N GLY A 59 4.79 21.78 11.58
CA GLY A 59 4.79 20.36 11.95
C GLY A 59 6.18 19.83 12.32
N LEU A 60 7.19 20.19 11.54
CA LEU A 60 8.59 19.83 11.78
C LEU A 60 9.15 20.51 13.02
N SER A 61 8.85 21.79 13.25
CA SER A 61 9.29 22.52 14.46
C SER A 61 8.71 21.92 15.75
N ARG A 62 7.49 21.37 15.69
CA ARG A 62 6.83 20.66 16.80
C ARG A 62 7.41 19.25 17.02
N CYS A 63 8.15 18.70 16.06
CA CYS A 63 8.83 17.40 16.16
C CYS A 63 10.17 17.50 16.92
N ALA A 64 10.10 18.12 18.10
CA ALA A 64 11.24 18.28 19.00
C ALA A 64 11.23 17.20 20.10
N PRO A 65 12.39 16.69 20.52
CA PRO A 65 12.50 15.78 21.65
C PRO A 65 11.84 16.33 22.91
N HIS A 66 11.43 15.44 23.80
CA HIS A 66 10.92 15.81 25.11
C HIS A 66 12.04 16.44 25.98
N PRO A 67 11.70 17.18 27.05
CA PRO A 67 12.70 17.80 27.93
C PRO A 67 13.68 16.81 28.56
N ASP A 68 13.29 15.54 28.70
CA ASP A 68 14.13 14.43 29.19
C ASP A 68 15.05 13.83 28.12
N GLY A 69 15.04 14.36 26.90
CA GLY A 69 15.82 13.89 25.76
C GLY A 69 15.20 12.73 24.99
N THR A 70 14.04 12.21 25.42
CA THR A 70 13.37 11.13 24.67
C THR A 70 12.86 11.63 23.31
N PRO A 71 12.98 10.81 22.24
CA PRO A 71 12.58 11.23 20.90
C PRO A 71 11.06 11.47 20.82
N LYS A 72 10.64 12.42 19.98
CA LYS A 72 9.23 12.58 19.63
C LYS A 72 8.81 11.46 18.67
N ASN A 73 7.89 10.61 19.10
CA ASN A 73 7.44 9.47 18.28
C ASN A 73 6.67 9.89 17.02
N SER A 74 5.82 10.91 17.11
CA SER A 74 5.01 11.35 15.98
C SER A 74 4.41 12.74 16.19
N VAL A 75 4.38 13.54 15.14
CA VAL A 75 3.59 14.77 14.99
C VAL A 75 2.82 14.65 13.68
N TYR A 76 1.50 14.64 13.75
CA TYR A 76 0.65 14.60 12.56
C TYR A 76 0.58 16.00 11.94
N ILE A 77 0.90 16.08 10.65
CA ILE A 77 0.86 17.30 9.84
C ILE A 77 -0.45 17.35 9.04
N SER A 78 -0.87 16.21 8.51
CA SER A 78 -2.17 16.04 7.86
C SER A 78 -2.67 14.61 8.04
N VAL A 79 -3.99 14.43 7.98
CA VAL A 79 -4.68 13.13 8.01
C VAL A 79 -5.66 12.98 6.83
N TYR A 80 -5.53 13.84 5.81
CA TYR A 80 -6.48 13.89 4.70
C TYR A 80 -5.82 14.42 3.42
N ARG A 81 -6.16 13.77 2.28
CA ARG A 81 -5.71 14.13 0.92
C ARG A 81 -4.19 14.26 0.81
N VAL A 82 -3.47 13.44 1.56
CA VAL A 82 -2.02 13.47 1.59
C VAL A 82 -1.47 13.00 0.25
N LEU A 83 -1.99 11.89 -0.28
CA LEU A 83 -1.56 11.32 -1.56
C LEU A 83 -1.63 12.34 -2.70
N GLU A 84 -2.74 13.08 -2.77
CA GLU A 84 -3.00 14.03 -3.86
C GLU A 84 -1.98 15.17 -3.91
N HIS A 85 -1.36 15.48 -2.77
CA HIS A 85 -0.46 16.61 -2.59
C HIS A 85 1.01 16.18 -2.42
N ILE A 86 1.34 14.89 -2.56
CA ILE A 86 2.72 14.40 -2.57
C ILE A 86 3.09 13.91 -3.98
N PRO A 87 4.12 14.47 -4.64
CA PRO A 87 4.60 13.96 -5.90
C PRO A 87 5.35 12.64 -5.70
N VAL A 88 5.28 11.74 -6.69
CA VAL A 88 5.93 10.42 -6.64
C VAL A 88 7.46 10.53 -6.48
N SER A 89 8.05 11.63 -6.95
CA SER A 89 9.48 11.93 -6.81
C SER A 89 9.92 12.18 -5.36
N ALA A 90 9.01 12.64 -4.48
CA ALA A 90 9.30 12.87 -3.06
C ALA A 90 9.23 11.58 -2.23
N LEU A 91 8.72 10.48 -2.80
CA LEU A 91 8.58 9.20 -2.11
C LEU A 91 9.88 8.39 -2.17
N GLY A 92 10.38 8.03 -0.99
CA GLY A 92 11.50 7.12 -0.76
C GLY A 92 11.04 5.67 -0.61
N LYS A 93 11.61 4.92 0.34
CA LYS A 93 11.25 3.52 0.58
C LYS A 93 9.83 3.36 1.11
N LEU A 94 9.18 2.26 0.75
CA LEU A 94 7.92 1.82 1.34
C LEU A 94 8.21 0.85 2.49
N TYR A 95 7.51 0.98 3.61
CA TYR A 95 7.67 0.12 4.78
C TYR A 95 6.38 -0.63 5.10
N LEU A 96 6.52 -1.93 5.34
CA LEU A 96 5.44 -2.83 5.76
C LEU A 96 5.70 -3.28 7.18
N SER A 97 4.89 -2.81 8.12
CA SER A 97 4.92 -3.26 9.51
C SER A 97 3.82 -4.27 9.75
N THR A 98 4.19 -5.38 10.37
CA THR A 98 3.25 -6.39 10.86
C THR A 98 2.55 -5.92 12.12
N ALA A 99 1.44 -6.56 12.51
CA ALA A 99 0.74 -6.26 13.76
C ALA A 99 1.59 -6.50 15.04
N TYR A 100 2.75 -7.13 14.89
CA TYR A 100 3.74 -7.34 15.95
C TYR A 100 4.90 -6.34 15.91
N GLY A 101 4.91 -5.39 14.96
CA GLY A 101 5.90 -4.32 14.87
C GLY A 101 7.18 -4.66 14.11
N HIS A 102 7.33 -5.88 13.57
CA HIS A 102 8.42 -6.15 12.62
C HIS A 102 8.17 -5.37 11.33
N THR A 103 9.19 -4.66 10.85
CA THR A 103 9.11 -3.76 9.71
C THR A 103 10.02 -4.23 8.57
N LEU A 104 9.48 -4.28 7.35
CA LEU A 104 10.22 -4.60 6.12
C LEU A 104 10.24 -3.36 5.22
N GLY A 105 11.42 -2.96 4.74
CA GLY A 105 11.57 -1.89 3.75
C GLY A 105 11.60 -2.43 2.32
N LEU A 106 10.89 -1.78 1.41
CA LEU A 106 10.85 -2.05 -0.02
C LEU A 106 11.40 -0.85 -0.77
N GLU A 107 12.40 -1.11 -1.62
CA GLU A 107 12.96 -0.11 -2.53
C GLU A 107 12.04 0.13 -3.71
N LYS A 108 12.15 1.32 -4.33
CA LYS A 108 11.52 1.59 -5.62
C LYS A 108 12.16 0.68 -6.67
N GLY A 109 11.33 -0.05 -7.41
CA GLY A 109 11.76 -0.98 -8.46
C GLY A 109 11.29 -0.58 -9.84
N ALA A 110 11.82 -1.23 -10.86
CA ALA A 110 11.35 -1.09 -12.22
C ALA A 110 9.99 -1.77 -12.38
N ILE A 111 9.04 -1.06 -13.00
CA ILE A 111 7.79 -1.66 -13.46
C ILE A 111 8.15 -2.69 -14.53
N LYS A 112 7.78 -3.95 -14.28
CA LYS A 112 8.02 -5.03 -15.25
C LYS A 112 6.96 -4.98 -16.35
N PRO A 113 7.31 -5.34 -17.59
CA PRO A 113 6.34 -5.53 -18.65
C PRO A 113 5.27 -6.55 -18.25
N ARG A 114 4.07 -6.38 -18.81
CA ARG A 114 2.91 -7.26 -18.64
C ARG A 114 3.31 -8.74 -18.74
N GLU A 115 2.97 -9.51 -17.70
CA GLU A 115 3.01 -10.98 -17.75
C GLU A 115 1.95 -11.50 -18.75
N ALA A 116 1.99 -12.79 -19.06
CA ALA A 116 0.99 -13.43 -19.94
C ALA A 116 -0.46 -13.05 -19.53
N PRO A 117 -1.41 -13.03 -20.49
CA PRO A 117 -2.80 -12.65 -20.21
C PRO A 117 -3.37 -13.42 -19.00
N GLY A 118 -4.03 -12.70 -18.09
CA GLY A 118 -4.64 -13.27 -16.90
C GLY A 118 -5.53 -12.28 -16.18
N LEU A 119 -6.24 -12.77 -15.17
CA LEU A 119 -7.05 -11.95 -14.27
C LEU A 119 -6.20 -11.47 -13.09
N HIS A 120 -6.48 -10.25 -12.66
CA HIS A 120 -5.80 -9.55 -11.59
C HIS A 120 -6.78 -9.19 -10.48
N MET A 121 -6.28 -9.06 -9.26
CA MET A 121 -7.02 -8.50 -8.14
C MET A 121 -6.21 -7.39 -7.50
N TYR A 122 -6.81 -6.20 -7.46
CA TYR A 122 -6.23 -4.99 -6.90
C TYR A 122 -6.99 -4.59 -5.66
N GLN A 123 -6.24 -4.32 -4.59
CA GLN A 123 -6.78 -3.64 -3.43
C GLN A 123 -6.28 -2.21 -3.42
N ASP A 124 -7.21 -1.26 -3.50
CA ASP A 124 -6.93 0.15 -3.31
C ASP A 124 -6.68 0.40 -1.81
N LEU A 125 -5.70 1.24 -1.51
CA LEU A 125 -5.30 1.57 -0.13
C LEU A 125 -5.63 3.03 0.19
N VAL A 126 -5.27 3.95 -0.70
CA VAL A 126 -5.50 5.41 -0.58
C VAL A 126 -5.80 5.97 -1.96
N PRO A 127 -6.81 6.84 -2.14
CA PRO A 127 -7.65 7.48 -1.10
C PRO A 127 -8.87 6.64 -0.68
N VAL A 128 -9.07 5.46 -1.29
CA VAL A 128 -10.19 4.56 -1.01
C VAL A 128 -9.66 3.18 -0.63
N ASN A 129 -10.51 2.36 -0.02
CA ASN A 129 -10.19 0.99 0.40
C ASN A 129 -11.05 -0.04 -0.33
N SER A 130 -11.05 0.01 -1.66
CA SER A 130 -11.87 -0.83 -2.53
C SER A 130 -11.13 -2.09 -2.98
N LEU A 131 -11.85 -3.18 -3.28
CA LEU A 131 -11.27 -4.41 -3.84
C LEU A 131 -11.85 -4.64 -5.23
N VAL A 132 -10.99 -4.71 -6.24
CA VAL A 132 -11.35 -4.74 -7.66
C VAL A 132 -10.69 -5.95 -8.32
N VAL A 133 -11.41 -6.63 -9.20
CA VAL A 133 -10.84 -7.59 -10.14
C VAL A 133 -10.78 -6.98 -11.53
N SER A 134 -9.75 -7.32 -12.30
CA SER A 134 -9.51 -6.73 -13.61
C SER A 134 -8.82 -7.69 -14.60
N THR A 135 -9.04 -7.45 -15.89
CA THR A 135 -8.28 -8.03 -17.01
C THR A 135 -7.07 -7.17 -17.40
N GLN A 136 -6.97 -5.96 -16.84
CA GLN A 136 -5.91 -5.01 -17.13
C GLN A 136 -4.72 -5.27 -16.21
N ASP A 137 -3.51 -5.15 -16.75
CA ASP A 137 -2.30 -5.13 -15.95
C ASP A 137 -2.24 -3.89 -15.05
N PRO A 138 -1.34 -3.83 -14.05
CA PRO A 138 -1.33 -2.76 -13.05
C PRO A 138 -1.18 -1.35 -13.64
N VAL A 139 -0.40 -1.19 -14.71
CA VAL A 139 -0.17 0.11 -15.35
C VAL A 139 -1.43 0.55 -16.08
N THR A 140 -2.01 -0.35 -16.87
CA THR A 140 -3.25 -0.10 -17.60
C THR A 140 -4.42 0.17 -16.63
N PHE A 141 -4.50 -0.59 -15.53
CA PHE A 141 -5.47 -0.38 -14.46
C PHE A 141 -5.34 1.02 -13.84
N TYR A 142 -4.12 1.42 -13.45
CA TYR A 142 -3.86 2.75 -12.91
C TYR A 142 -4.29 3.86 -13.87
N GLN A 143 -3.91 3.75 -15.14
CA GLN A 143 -4.29 4.71 -16.18
C GLN A 143 -5.82 4.78 -16.36
N SER A 144 -6.51 3.64 -16.32
CA SER A 144 -7.96 3.58 -16.50
C SER A 144 -8.77 4.22 -15.36
N VAL A 145 -8.17 4.44 -14.19
CA VAL A 145 -8.83 5.06 -13.01
C VAL A 145 -8.32 6.48 -12.71
N THR A 146 -7.26 6.94 -13.37
CA THR A 146 -6.65 8.27 -13.14
C THR A 146 -6.60 9.17 -14.37
N SER A 147 -6.54 8.63 -15.59
CA SER A 147 -6.31 9.41 -16.82
C SER A 147 -7.59 9.95 -17.44
N GLN A 148 -7.50 11.12 -18.08
CA GLN A 148 -8.51 11.60 -19.04
C GLN A 148 -8.11 11.18 -20.46
N PRO A 149 -9.06 10.75 -21.32
CA PRO A 149 -10.53 10.79 -21.16
C PRO A 149 -11.17 9.47 -20.66
N ALA A 150 -10.40 8.49 -20.16
CA ALA A 150 -10.85 7.11 -20.01
C ALA A 150 -12.12 6.89 -19.14
N LYS A 151 -12.36 7.69 -18.07
CA LYS A 151 -13.58 7.60 -17.22
C LYS A 151 -14.08 8.96 -16.74
N PHE A 152 -15.39 9.06 -16.51
CA PHE A 152 -16.07 10.25 -15.97
C PHE A 152 -15.69 10.54 -14.51
N ILE A 153 -15.56 9.49 -13.68
CA ILE A 153 -15.08 9.57 -12.29
C ILE A 153 -13.66 9.02 -12.24
N ARG A 154 -12.74 9.78 -11.65
CA ARG A 154 -11.32 9.42 -11.54
C ARG A 154 -10.74 9.86 -10.20
N PHE A 155 -9.69 9.18 -9.78
CA PHE A 155 -8.84 9.65 -8.69
C PHE A 155 -7.71 10.53 -9.25
N PRO A 156 -7.28 11.59 -8.52
CA PRO A 156 -6.07 12.34 -8.89
C PRO A 156 -4.80 11.50 -8.76
N GLY A 157 -4.81 10.54 -7.83
CA GLY A 157 -3.78 9.53 -7.68
C GLY A 157 -4.33 8.34 -6.89
N LEU A 158 -3.57 7.25 -6.86
CA LEU A 158 -3.99 6.00 -6.25
C LEU A 158 -2.76 5.25 -5.72
N CYS A 159 -2.85 4.74 -4.50
CA CYS A 159 -1.96 3.69 -4.01
C CYS A 159 -2.75 2.38 -3.90
N PHE A 160 -2.24 1.33 -4.54
CA PHE A 160 -2.89 0.03 -4.61
C PHE A 160 -1.86 -1.11 -4.60
N VAL A 161 -2.33 -2.32 -4.30
CA VAL A 161 -1.51 -3.53 -4.24
C VAL A 161 -2.15 -4.64 -5.07
N GLU A 162 -1.33 -5.43 -5.76
CA GLU A 162 -1.82 -6.63 -6.46
C GLU A 162 -1.79 -7.84 -5.53
N LEU A 163 -2.94 -8.47 -5.36
CA LEU A 163 -3.12 -9.66 -4.53
C LEU A 163 -3.23 -10.93 -5.39
N GLY A 164 -2.74 -12.04 -4.85
CA GLY A 164 -2.68 -13.32 -5.55
C GLY A 164 -4.05 -13.98 -5.72
N LEU A 165 -4.36 -14.38 -6.95
CA LEU A 165 -5.57 -15.17 -7.28
C LEU A 165 -5.29 -16.67 -7.42
N GLY A 166 -4.04 -17.13 -7.31
CA GLY A 166 -3.68 -18.53 -7.55
C GLY A 166 -4.20 -19.01 -8.91
N ALA A 167 -4.81 -20.21 -8.95
CA ALA A 167 -5.37 -20.76 -10.18
C ALA A 167 -6.59 -20.00 -10.73
N LEU A 168 -7.25 -19.17 -9.90
CA LEU A 168 -8.40 -18.37 -10.34
C LEU A 168 -8.00 -17.24 -11.29
N ALA A 169 -6.71 -16.90 -11.36
CA ALA A 169 -6.18 -15.93 -12.34
C ALA A 169 -6.39 -16.38 -13.79
N THR A 170 -6.46 -17.69 -14.03
CA THR A 170 -6.59 -18.28 -15.38
C THR A 170 -7.88 -19.07 -15.55
N ASP A 171 -8.39 -19.67 -14.48
CA ASP A 171 -9.61 -20.47 -14.49
C ASP A 171 -10.49 -20.15 -13.26
N PRO A 172 -11.26 -19.06 -13.31
CA PRO A 172 -12.13 -18.66 -12.19
C PRO A 172 -13.30 -19.61 -11.95
N GLU A 173 -13.65 -20.48 -12.91
CA GLU A 173 -14.74 -21.46 -12.76
C GLU A 173 -14.26 -22.72 -12.04
N ASN A 174 -13.18 -23.35 -12.54
CA ASN A 174 -12.75 -24.68 -12.11
C ASN A 174 -11.39 -24.70 -11.39
N GLY A 175 -10.64 -23.60 -11.45
CA GLY A 175 -9.31 -23.50 -10.84
C GLY A 175 -9.36 -23.76 -9.33
N PRO A 176 -8.49 -24.60 -8.75
CA PRO A 176 -8.53 -24.91 -7.32
C PRO A 176 -8.22 -23.66 -6.47
N VAL A 177 -8.92 -23.53 -5.34
CA VAL A 177 -8.71 -22.40 -4.39
C VAL A 177 -7.34 -22.49 -3.71
N GLY A 178 -6.85 -23.70 -3.44
CA GLY A 178 -5.56 -23.87 -2.77
C GLY A 178 -5.55 -23.23 -1.38
N ASP A 179 -4.53 -22.41 -1.11
CA ASP A 179 -4.28 -21.75 0.18
C ASP A 179 -4.71 -20.28 0.24
N LEU A 180 -5.53 -19.83 -0.72
CA LEU A 180 -6.07 -18.47 -0.75
C LEU A 180 -6.90 -18.21 0.54
N PRO A 181 -6.61 -17.14 1.30
CA PRO A 181 -7.21 -16.89 2.61
C PRO A 181 -8.51 -16.07 2.52
N TYR A 182 -9.06 -15.86 1.33
CA TYR A 182 -10.23 -14.99 1.15
C TYR A 182 -11.49 -15.68 1.66
N SER A 183 -12.19 -15.05 2.61
CA SER A 183 -13.45 -15.57 3.15
C SER A 183 -14.63 -15.49 2.17
N PHE A 184 -14.48 -14.71 1.08
CA PHE A 184 -15.51 -14.40 0.08
C PHE A 184 -15.30 -15.13 -1.26
N MET A 185 -14.74 -16.35 -1.24
CA MET A 185 -14.37 -17.09 -2.45
C MET A 185 -15.49 -17.22 -3.49
N HIS A 186 -16.74 -17.48 -3.08
CA HIS A 186 -17.87 -17.60 -4.00
C HIS A 186 -18.09 -16.31 -4.79
N HIS A 187 -18.24 -15.19 -4.07
CA HIS A 187 -18.41 -13.86 -4.66
C HIS A 187 -17.21 -13.44 -5.51
N LEU A 188 -15.99 -13.82 -5.10
CA LEU A 188 -14.79 -13.57 -5.89
C LEU A 188 -14.85 -14.28 -7.25
N ARG A 189 -15.26 -15.55 -7.30
CA ARG A 189 -15.42 -16.29 -8.57
C ARG A 189 -16.49 -15.65 -9.46
N GLU A 190 -17.66 -15.35 -8.91
CA GLU A 190 -18.73 -14.67 -9.65
C GLU A 190 -18.22 -13.35 -10.24
N ALA A 191 -17.46 -12.58 -9.46
CA ALA A 191 -16.89 -11.33 -9.94
C ALA A 191 -15.86 -11.52 -11.05
N LEU A 192 -15.01 -12.53 -10.97
CA LEU A 192 -14.02 -12.86 -12.00
C LEU A 192 -14.70 -13.36 -13.28
N LEU A 193 -15.74 -14.17 -13.18
CA LEU A 193 -16.49 -14.72 -14.33
C LEU A 193 -17.27 -13.67 -15.13
N GLU A 194 -17.60 -12.54 -14.50
CA GLU A 194 -18.23 -11.41 -15.20
C GLU A 194 -17.26 -10.60 -16.05
N LEU A 195 -15.95 -10.77 -15.88
CA LEU A 195 -14.96 -9.98 -16.62
C LEU A 195 -14.89 -10.42 -18.08
N ASN A 196 -14.82 -9.44 -18.96
CA ASN A 196 -14.67 -9.63 -20.39
C ASN A 196 -13.74 -8.53 -20.94
N PRO A 197 -12.61 -8.86 -21.58
CA PRO A 197 -11.64 -7.87 -22.06
C PRO A 197 -12.21 -6.81 -23.02
N GLU A 198 -13.33 -7.08 -23.70
CA GLU A 198 -13.93 -6.17 -24.68
C GLU A 198 -15.04 -5.29 -24.10
N SER A 199 -15.74 -5.76 -23.07
CA SER A 199 -16.95 -5.10 -22.57
C SER A 199 -16.93 -4.75 -21.08
N LYS A 200 -16.15 -5.47 -20.27
CA LYS A 200 -16.09 -5.30 -18.82
C LYS A 200 -14.72 -5.67 -18.29
N GLU A 201 -13.79 -4.74 -18.45
CA GLU A 201 -12.40 -4.96 -18.10
C GLU A 201 -12.15 -5.02 -16.59
N SER A 202 -13.02 -4.42 -15.77
CA SER A 202 -12.88 -4.39 -14.31
C SER A 202 -14.23 -4.48 -13.59
N LYS A 203 -14.23 -5.07 -12.38
CA LYS A 203 -15.41 -5.16 -11.51
C LYS A 203 -15.01 -4.94 -10.05
N LEU A 204 -15.78 -4.11 -9.37
CA LEU A 204 -15.68 -3.91 -7.93
C LEU A 204 -16.24 -5.14 -7.20
N VAL A 205 -15.37 -5.84 -6.47
CA VAL A 205 -15.72 -6.98 -5.61
C VAL A 205 -16.30 -6.45 -4.30
N ASN A 206 -15.54 -5.62 -3.59
CA ASN A 206 -15.96 -4.98 -2.34
C ASN A 206 -15.78 -3.47 -2.43
N ARG A 207 -16.84 -2.72 -2.07
CA ARG A 207 -16.80 -1.25 -2.05
C ARG A 207 -15.91 -0.69 -0.94
N VAL A 208 -15.94 -1.38 0.20
CA VAL A 208 -15.15 -1.07 1.40
C VAL A 208 -14.57 -2.40 1.87
N HIS A 209 -13.26 -2.51 1.85
CA HIS A 209 -12.52 -3.72 2.20
C HIS A 209 -11.57 -3.43 3.36
N SER A 210 -11.28 -4.47 4.15
CA SER A 210 -10.29 -4.39 5.23
C SER A 210 -8.93 -4.04 4.65
N LEU A 211 -8.27 -3.01 5.18
CA LEU A 211 -6.89 -2.66 4.84
C LEU A 211 -5.87 -3.57 5.55
N GLU A 212 -6.33 -4.44 6.46
CA GLU A 212 -5.53 -5.52 7.01
C GLU A 212 -5.68 -6.78 6.16
N PHE A 213 -4.56 -7.27 5.64
CA PHE A 213 -4.50 -8.48 4.82
C PHE A 213 -3.16 -9.21 5.02
N PRO A 214 -3.10 -10.54 4.87
CA PRO A 214 -1.83 -11.26 5.01
C PRO A 214 -0.87 -10.83 3.92
N TYR A 215 0.30 -10.29 4.29
CA TYR A 215 1.26 -9.78 3.29
C TYR A 215 1.81 -10.88 2.38
N ARG A 216 1.70 -12.17 2.78
CA ARG A 216 2.01 -13.30 1.90
C ARG A 216 1.14 -13.35 0.63
N MET A 217 0.00 -12.66 0.62
CA MET A 217 -0.91 -12.58 -0.53
C MET A 217 -0.49 -11.55 -1.56
N ILE A 218 0.50 -10.70 -1.27
CA ILE A 218 1.01 -9.74 -2.25
C ILE A 218 1.66 -10.53 -3.38
N LYS A 219 1.12 -10.39 -4.59
CA LYS A 219 1.58 -11.12 -5.78
C LYS A 219 2.84 -10.48 -6.36
N SER A 220 2.75 -9.20 -6.71
CA SER A 220 3.84 -8.47 -7.37
C SER A 220 4.45 -7.42 -6.45
N GLY A 221 3.64 -6.54 -5.89
CA GLY A 221 4.08 -5.45 -5.03
C GLY A 221 3.05 -4.34 -4.96
N PHE A 222 3.51 -3.17 -4.51
CA PHE A 222 2.68 -1.97 -4.36
C PHE A 222 2.94 -1.00 -5.49
N TYR A 223 1.89 -0.31 -5.90
CA TYR A 223 1.91 0.73 -6.90
C TYR A 223 1.39 2.02 -6.26
N ILE A 224 2.04 3.13 -6.55
CA ILE A 224 1.56 4.45 -6.14
C ILE A 224 1.79 5.43 -7.27
N GLY A 225 0.72 6.10 -7.67
CA GLY A 225 0.78 7.14 -8.67
C GLY A 225 0.01 8.39 -8.26
N ASN A 226 0.45 9.51 -8.82
CA ASN A 226 -0.21 10.79 -8.71
C ASN A 226 -0.10 11.49 -10.07
N GLY A 227 -1.23 11.75 -10.72
CA GLY A 227 -1.28 12.22 -12.09
C GLY A 227 -0.59 11.23 -13.06
N PRO A 228 0.33 11.70 -13.94
CA PRO A 228 0.99 10.84 -14.93
C PRO A 228 2.07 9.93 -14.34
N ASP A 229 2.55 10.23 -13.12
CA ASP A 229 3.65 9.51 -12.50
C ASP A 229 3.15 8.24 -11.80
N LEU A 230 3.92 7.15 -11.93
CA LEU A 230 3.65 5.88 -11.28
C LEU A 230 4.96 5.26 -10.80
N ALA A 231 5.02 4.89 -9.53
CA ALA A 231 6.11 4.13 -8.93
C ALA A 231 5.65 2.73 -8.51
N PHE A 232 6.57 1.79 -8.54
CA PHE A 232 6.37 0.41 -8.15
C PHE A 232 7.37 0.00 -7.07
N TYR A 233 6.89 -0.75 -6.09
CA TYR A 233 7.65 -1.25 -4.94
C TYR A 233 7.50 -2.78 -4.92
N PRO A 234 8.43 -3.51 -5.56
CA PRO A 234 8.34 -4.96 -5.70
C PRO A 234 8.42 -5.66 -4.35
N MET A 235 7.59 -6.68 -4.19
CA MET A 235 7.71 -7.60 -3.06
C MET A 235 8.84 -8.60 -3.32
N PRO A 236 9.74 -8.86 -2.36
CA PRO A 236 10.71 -9.94 -2.49
C PRO A 236 10.01 -11.30 -2.59
N SER A 237 10.68 -12.29 -3.19
CA SER A 237 10.12 -13.64 -3.28
C SER A 237 9.89 -14.24 -1.89
N HIS A 238 8.94 -15.17 -1.77
CA HIS A 238 8.70 -15.88 -0.50
C HIS A 238 9.95 -16.59 0.02
N GLU A 239 10.82 -17.08 -0.86
CA GLU A 239 12.10 -17.67 -0.49
C GLU A 239 13.04 -16.63 0.13
N ALA A 240 13.20 -15.46 -0.52
CA ALA A 240 14.01 -14.37 -0.02
C ALA A 240 13.47 -13.86 1.33
N LEU A 241 12.16 -13.66 1.46
CA LEU A 241 11.52 -13.26 2.72
C LEU A 241 11.77 -14.27 3.85
N ARG A 242 11.67 -15.57 3.55
CA ARG A 242 11.90 -16.62 4.54
C ARG A 242 13.37 -16.67 4.99
N ARG A 243 14.31 -16.44 4.07
CA ARG A 243 15.76 -16.51 4.31
C ARG A 243 16.30 -15.26 4.98
N GLU A 244 15.96 -14.09 4.47
CA GLU A 244 16.58 -12.80 4.81
C GLU A 244 15.73 -11.99 5.80
N HIS A 245 14.41 -12.21 5.82
CA HIS A 245 13.47 -11.47 6.66
C HIS A 245 12.60 -12.40 7.53
N ASN A 246 13.20 -13.45 8.10
CA ASN A 246 12.48 -14.55 8.75
C ASN A 246 11.51 -14.11 9.86
N GLN A 247 11.94 -13.19 10.73
CA GLN A 247 11.10 -12.68 11.83
C GLN A 247 9.86 -11.98 11.28
N TRP A 248 10.07 -11.08 10.33
CA TRP A 248 8.98 -10.38 9.63
C TRP A 248 8.05 -11.38 8.94
N TRP A 249 8.59 -12.32 8.16
CA TRP A 249 7.83 -13.32 7.40
C TRP A 249 6.92 -14.19 8.30
N ARG A 250 7.40 -14.59 9.48
CA ARG A 250 6.59 -15.35 10.44
C ARG A 250 5.40 -14.55 10.97
N SER A 251 5.56 -13.25 11.14
CA SER A 251 4.52 -12.32 11.59
C SER A 251 3.72 -11.66 10.46
N ALA A 252 4.05 -11.96 9.19
CA ALA A 252 3.40 -11.38 8.01
C ALA A 252 2.05 -12.04 7.70
N ASN A 253 1.70 -13.09 8.44
CA ASN A 253 0.37 -13.68 8.48
C ASN A 253 -0.42 -13.02 9.60
N LEU A 254 -1.69 -12.70 9.33
CA LEU A 254 -2.64 -12.25 10.36
C LEU A 254 -2.83 -13.35 11.41
#